data_AF-A0A3M1DT41-F1
#
_entry.id   AF-A0A3M1DT41-F1
#
_cell.length_a   1.000
_cell.length_b   1.000
_cell.length_c   1.000
_cell.angle_alpha   90.00
_cell.angle_beta   90.00
_cell.angle_gamma   90.00
#
_symmetry.space_group_name_H-M   'P 1'
#
loop_
_entity.id
_entity.type
_entity.pdbx_description
1 polymer ?
#
loop_
_entity_poly.entity_id
_entity_poly.type
_entity_poly.pdbx_seq_one_letter_code
_entity_poly.pdbx_strand_id
1 'polypeptide(L)'
;VKAMFFWHMVGNRFLTLVTNILYDSILTDMETGYKMFTREVAQKLRLTERGWGFDPEITAQILRRGYRIYEVPISYTGREFSEGKKISWKDAFTVLKTLLRCRFQRME
;
A
#
# COMPACT_ATOMS: atom_id res chain seq x y z
N VAL A 1 -0.43 -22.96 -11.48
CA VAL A 1 -1.04 -21.74 -10.90
C VAL A 1 -0.35 -21.51 -9.58
N LYS A 2 0.53 -20.51 -9.46
CA LYS A 2 1.26 -20.30 -8.20
C LYS A 2 0.28 -19.93 -7.09
N ALA A 3 0.45 -20.54 -5.92
CA ALA A 3 -0.51 -20.44 -4.83
C ALA A 3 -0.54 -19.01 -4.25
N MET A 4 -1.63 -18.27 -4.49
CA MET A 4 -1.95 -17.13 -3.65
C MET A 4 -2.38 -17.67 -2.28
N PHE A 5 -1.51 -17.54 -1.28
CA PHE A 5 -1.84 -17.92 0.08
C PHE A 5 -3.08 -17.17 0.57
N PHE A 6 -4.12 -17.91 0.95
CA PHE A 6 -5.40 -17.35 1.37
C PHE A 6 -5.26 -16.29 2.47
N TRP A 7 -4.47 -16.57 3.52
CA TRP A 7 -4.26 -15.63 4.63
C TRP A 7 -3.53 -14.35 4.22
N HIS A 8 -2.68 -14.39 3.18
CA HIS A 8 -2.06 -13.19 2.66
C HIS A 8 -3.06 -12.35 1.88
N MET A 9 -3.92 -12.98 1.08
CA MET A 9 -5.02 -12.30 0.40
C MET A 9 -5.96 -11.63 1.41
N VAL A 10 -6.33 -12.33 2.50
CA VAL A 10 -7.15 -11.75 3.58
C VAL A 10 -6.44 -10.58 4.24
N GLY A 11 -5.13 -10.71 4.54
CA GLY A 11 -4.32 -9.62 5.08
C GLY A 11 -4.29 -8.39 4.18
N ASN A 12 -4.02 -8.56 2.88
CA ASN A 12 -4.01 -7.45 1.92
C ASN A 12 -5.38 -6.78 1.79
N ARG A 13 -6.47 -7.56 1.75
CA ARG A 13 -7.83 -7.02 1.74
C ARG A 13 -8.15 -6.25 3.01
N PHE A 14 -7.71 -6.74 4.17
CA PHE A 14 -7.87 -6.02 5.43
C PHE A 14 -7.10 -4.69 5.44
N LEU A 15 -5.84 -4.68 4.99
CA LEU A 15 -5.04 -3.45 4.87
C LEU A 15 -5.68 -2.45 3.90
N THR A 16 -6.20 -2.95 2.78
CA THR A 16 -6.94 -2.13 1.80
C THR A 16 -8.20 -1.54 2.41
N LEU A 17 -8.98 -2.32 3.16
CA LEU A 17 -10.16 -1.83 3.88
C LEU A 17 -9.80 -0.73 4.88
N VAL A 18 -8.73 -0.92 5.67
CA VAL A 18 -8.26 0.10 6.61
C VAL A 18 -7.87 1.38 5.88
N THR A 19 -7.15 1.30 4.76
CA THR A 19 -6.83 2.46 3.93
C THR A 19 -8.09 3.17 3.44
N ASN A 20 -9.06 2.42 2.90
CA ASN A 20 -10.31 2.96 2.41
C ASN A 20 -11.07 3.73 3.51
N ILE A 21 -11.13 3.17 4.72
CA ILE A 21 -11.76 3.82 5.88
C ILE A 21 -10.99 5.09 6.31
N LEU A 22 -9.67 5.00 6.44
CA LEU A 22 -8.86 6.11 6.97
C LEU A 22 -8.84 7.32 6.03
N TYR A 23 -8.84 7.08 4.73
CA TYR A 23 -8.62 8.09 3.70
C TYR A 23 -9.84 8.37 2.83
N ASP A 24 -10.99 7.79 3.16
CA ASP A 24 -12.24 7.92 2.40
C ASP A 24 -12.04 7.64 0.90
N SER A 25 -11.56 6.43 0.61
CA SER A 25 -11.21 6.00 -0.75
C SER A 25 -11.81 4.64 -1.09
N ILE A 26 -11.83 4.32 -2.38
CA ILE A 26 -12.37 3.06 -2.91
C ILE A 26 -11.27 2.39 -3.74
N LEU A 27 -10.37 1.69 -3.06
CA LEU A 27 -9.32 0.87 -3.68
C LEU A 27 -9.70 -0.61 -3.59
N THR A 28 -9.41 -1.36 -4.64
CA THR A 28 -9.53 -2.82 -4.68
C THR A 28 -8.29 -3.53 -4.16
N ASP A 29 -7.11 -2.96 -4.38
CA ASP A 29 -5.84 -3.42 -3.83
C ASP A 29 -4.90 -2.23 -3.56
N MET A 30 -4.52 -2.04 -2.30
CA MET A 30 -3.57 -0.99 -1.91
C MET A 30 -2.11 -1.45 -2.01
N GLU A 31 -1.83 -2.72 -1.77
CA GLU A 31 -0.47 -3.30 -1.68
C GLU A 31 -0.03 -3.90 -3.02
N THR A 32 -0.17 -3.12 -4.08
CA THR A 32 0.08 -3.58 -5.46
C THR A 32 1.56 -3.65 -5.81
N GLY A 33 2.44 -2.95 -5.08
CA GLY A 33 3.88 -2.90 -5.30
C GLY A 33 4.30 -2.21 -6.61
N TYR A 34 3.36 -1.79 -7.46
CA TYR A 34 3.62 -1.03 -8.68
C TYR A 34 2.70 0.18 -8.76
N LYS A 35 3.30 1.37 -8.73
CA LYS A 35 2.60 2.66 -8.73
C LYS A 35 3.28 3.61 -9.67
N MET A 36 2.47 4.32 -10.45
CA MET A 36 2.92 5.30 -11.43
C MET A 36 2.23 6.62 -11.15
N PHE A 37 3.00 7.70 -11.21
CA PHE A 37 2.53 9.06 -11.01
C PHE A 37 3.46 10.01 -11.76
N THR A 38 2.98 11.21 -12.07
CA THR A 38 3.78 12.19 -12.80
C THR A 38 4.91 12.74 -11.93
N ARG A 39 5.90 13.36 -12.58
CA ARG A 39 7.03 13.97 -11.88
C ARG A 39 6.60 15.03 -10.87
N GLU A 40 5.56 15.81 -11.19
CA GLU A 40 5.03 16.86 -10.33
C GLU A 40 4.42 16.29 -9.05
N VAL A 41 3.76 15.13 -9.15
CA VAL A 41 3.25 14.41 -7.96
C VAL A 41 4.42 13.85 -7.16
N ALA A 42 5.38 13.20 -7.82
CA ALA A 42 6.57 12.62 -7.19
C ALA A 42 7.33 13.63 -6.31
N GLN A 43 7.55 14.84 -6.84
CA GLN A 43 8.28 15.91 -6.14
C GLN A 43 7.56 16.45 -4.91
N LYS A 44 6.24 16.22 -4.80
CA LYS A 44 5.44 16.62 -3.64
C LYS A 44 5.40 15.55 -2.55
N LEU A 45 5.81 14.31 -2.84
CA LEU A 45 5.86 13.26 -1.85
C LEU A 45 7.07 13.45 -0.95
N ARG A 46 6.84 13.60 0.36
CA ARG A 46 7.88 13.69 1.39
C ARG A 46 7.98 12.36 2.11
N LEU A 47 8.59 11.38 1.45
CA LEU A 47 8.66 10.00 1.96
C LEU A 47 9.75 9.87 3.01
N THR A 48 9.43 9.24 4.12
CA THR A 48 10.34 9.05 5.28
C THR A 48 10.45 7.59 5.69
N GLU A 49 9.47 6.77 5.32
CA GLU A 49 9.47 5.35 5.64
C GLU A 49 10.48 4.57 4.82
N ARG A 50 10.90 3.44 5.40
CA ARG A 50 11.77 2.46 4.76
C ARG A 50 11.11 1.08 4.83
N GLY A 51 11.50 0.20 3.92
CA GLY A 51 10.96 -1.16 3.87
C GLY A 51 9.46 -1.16 3.56
N TRP A 52 8.68 -1.95 4.30
CA TRP A 52 7.25 -2.17 4.05
C TRP A 52 6.35 -0.97 4.34
N GLY A 53 6.83 0.04 5.08
CA GLY A 53 6.08 1.29 5.27
C GLY A 53 6.11 2.21 4.05
N PHE A 54 6.98 1.96 3.07
CA PHE A 54 7.19 2.89 1.95
C PHE A 54 5.96 2.98 1.02
N ASP A 55 5.39 1.84 0.62
CA ASP A 55 4.22 1.77 -0.25
C ASP A 55 2.95 2.41 0.37
N PRO A 56 2.56 2.07 1.62
CA PRO A 56 1.41 2.73 2.26
C PRO A 56 1.64 4.22 2.50
N GLU A 57 2.87 4.68 2.75
CA GLU A 57 3.18 6.11 2.87
C GLU A 57 2.91 6.87 1.57
N ILE A 58 3.31 6.32 0.42
CA ILE A 58 3.00 6.90 -0.89
C ILE A 58 1.49 7.04 -1.06
N THR A 59 0.75 5.96 -0.83
CA THR A 59 -0.72 5.93 -0.98
C THR A 59 -1.38 6.96 -0.08
N ALA A 60 -1.00 6.97 1.20
CA ALA A 60 -1.51 7.90 2.18
C ALA A 60 -1.27 9.36 1.77
N GLN A 61 -0.06 9.70 1.33
CA GLN A 61 0.26 11.07 0.91
C GLN A 61 -0.48 11.47 -0.37
N ILE A 62 -0.62 10.56 -1.34
CA ILE A 62 -1.41 10.81 -2.56
C ILE A 62 -2.87 11.13 -2.20
N LEU A 63 -3.50 10.28 -1.39
CA LEU A 63 -4.90 10.45 -0.99
C LEU A 63 -5.10 11.71 -0.14
N ARG A 64 -4.21 12.01 0.81
CA ARG A 64 -4.30 13.22 1.63
C ARG A 64 -4.12 14.52 0.85
N ARG A 65 -3.39 14.47 -0.27
CA ARG A 65 -3.24 15.61 -1.18
C ARG A 65 -4.44 15.75 -2.14
N GLY A 66 -5.45 14.89 -2.05
CA GLY A 66 -6.64 14.93 -2.88
C GLY A 66 -6.42 14.41 -4.30
N TYR A 67 -5.32 13.70 -4.56
CA TYR A 67 -5.09 13.07 -5.85
C TYR A 67 -5.95 11.84 -6.01
N ARG A 68 -6.51 11.65 -7.21
CA ARG A 68 -7.30 10.47 -7.55
C ARG A 68 -6.39 9.33 -7.99
N ILE A 69 -6.60 8.16 -7.42
CA ILE A 69 -5.93 6.92 -7.81
C ILE A 69 -6.81 6.19 -8.83
N TYR A 70 -6.20 5.69 -9.90
CA TYR A 70 -6.84 4.82 -10.89
C TYR A 70 -6.17 3.46 -10.87
N GLU A 71 -6.97 2.40 -10.70
CA GLU A 71 -6.49 1.03 -10.70
C GLU A 71 -6.54 0.45 -12.11
N VAL A 72 -5.41 -0.05 -12.58
CA VAL A 72 -5.29 -0.73 -13.87
C VAL A 72 -5.16 -2.24 -13.60
N PRO A 73 -6.07 -3.09 -14.09
CA PRO A 73 -6.00 -4.53 -13.87
C PRO A 73 -4.72 -5.13 -14.45
N ILE A 74 -4.09 -6.03 -13.69
CA ILE A 74 -2.89 -6.74 -14.11
C ILE A 74 -3.05 -8.26 -13.93
N SER A 75 -2.28 -9.02 -14.71
CA SER A 75 -2.07 -10.44 -14.46
C SER A 75 -0.87 -10.61 -13.53
N TYR A 76 -1.10 -11.08 -12.30
CA TYR A 76 -0.04 -11.30 -11.32
C TYR A 76 0.18 -12.78 -11.05
N THR A 77 1.44 -13.20 -11.09
CA THR A 77 1.86 -14.55 -10.71
C THR A 77 2.68 -14.45 -9.42
N GLY A 78 2.05 -14.78 -8.29
CA GLY A 78 2.65 -14.67 -6.97
C GLY A 78 3.81 -15.64 -6.75
N ARG A 79 4.74 -15.30 -5.85
CA ARG A 79 5.87 -16.17 -5.48
C ARG A 79 5.55 -17.04 -4.27
N GLU A 80 6.11 -18.23 -4.23
CA GLU A 80 6.10 -19.08 -3.03
C GLU A 80 7.22 -18.69 -2.04
N PHE A 81 7.15 -19.20 -0.79
CA PHE A 81 8.21 -18.99 0.20
C PHE A 81 9.55 -19.61 -0.23
N SER A 82 9.50 -20.76 -0.91
CA SER A 82 10.65 -21.40 -1.56
C SER A 82 11.31 -20.51 -2.63
N GLU A 83 10.53 -19.64 -3.27
CA GLU A 83 10.98 -18.67 -4.28
C GLU A 83 11.38 -17.31 -3.67
N GLY A 84 11.64 -17.29 -2.36
CA GLY A 84 12.12 -16.12 -1.65
C GLY A 84 11.05 -15.07 -1.37
N LYS A 85 9.80 -15.47 -1.12
CA LYS A 85 8.78 -14.56 -0.58
C LYS A 85 9.21 -14.09 0.83
N LYS A 86 9.33 -12.76 1.00
CA LYS A 86 9.88 -12.14 2.22
C LYS A 86 8.83 -11.56 3.18
N ILE A 87 7.55 -11.60 2.80
CA ILE A 87 6.49 -10.97 3.58
C ILE A 87 6.14 -11.81 4.82
N SER A 88 5.93 -11.13 5.94
CA SER A 88 5.56 -11.68 7.24
C SER A 88 4.41 -10.88 7.85
N TRP A 89 3.71 -11.47 8.81
CA TRP A 89 2.63 -10.80 9.55
C TRP A 89 3.11 -9.55 10.30
N LYS A 90 4.39 -9.49 10.69
CA LYS A 90 5.02 -8.29 11.30
C LYS A 90 5.02 -7.11 10.35
N ASP A 91 5.10 -7.36 9.04
CA ASP A 91 5.13 -6.31 8.02
C ASP A 91 3.75 -5.63 7.94
N ALA A 92 2.67 -6.38 8.12
CA ALA A 92 1.32 -5.81 8.18
C ALA A 92 1.15 -4.82 9.34
N PHE A 93 1.79 -5.06 10.50
CA PHE A 93 1.78 -4.10 11.61
C PHE A 93 2.55 -2.82 11.27
N THR A 94 3.68 -2.96 10.55
CA THR A 94 4.43 -1.80 10.03
C THR A 94 3.54 -0.96 9.12
N VAL A 95 2.87 -1.59 8.15
CA VAL A 95 1.94 -0.94 7.22
C VAL A 95 0.83 -0.20 7.97
N LEU A 96 0.15 -0.86 8.91
CA LEU A 96 -0.93 -0.25 9.70
C LEU A 96 -0.45 0.97 10.50
N LYS A 97 0.71 0.85 11.16
CA LYS A 97 1.31 1.95 11.90
C LYS A 97 1.63 3.12 10.98
N THR A 98 2.17 2.86 9.80
CA THR A 98 2.45 3.89 8.80
C THR A 98 1.16 4.58 8.34
N LEU A 99 0.12 3.83 7.97
CA LEU A 99 -1.17 4.39 7.54
C LEU A 99 -1.78 5.28 8.62
N LEU A 100 -1.79 4.84 9.88
CA LEU A 100 -2.31 5.64 10.99
C LEU A 100 -1.46 6.89 11.23
N ARG A 101 -0.14 6.75 11.27
CA ARG A 101 0.77 7.89 11.44
C ARG A 101 0.57 8.92 10.33
N CYS A 102 0.58 8.49 9.07
CA CYS A 102 0.38 9.37 7.93
C CYS A 102 -1.00 10.02 7.94
N ARG A 103 -2.04 9.42 8.54
CA ARG A 103 -3.36 10.04 8.61
C ARG A 103 -3.42 11.22 9.57
N PHE A 104 -2.72 11.13 10.70
CA PHE A 104 -2.74 12.12 11.78
C PHE A 104 -1.56 13.08 11.79
N GLN A 105 -0.48 12.78 11.07
CA GLN A 105 0.64 13.68 10.91
C GLN A 105 0.20 14.98 10.21
N ARG A 106 0.72 16.12 10.66
CA ARG A 106 0.45 17.40 9.98
C ARG A 106 1.15 17.39 8.62
N MET A 107 0.42 17.66 7.54
CA MET A 107 1.06 17.87 6.23
C MET A 107 1.59 19.29 6.19
N GLU A 108 2.86 19.43 5.88
CA GLU A 108 3.51 20.70 5.53
C GLU A 108 3.41 20.97 4.03
#